data_AF-A0A1V9Z9S6-F1
#
_entry.id   AF-A0A1V9Z9S6-F1
#
_cell.length_a   1.000
_cell.length_b   1.000
_cell.length_c   1.000
_cell.angle_alpha   90.00
_cell.angle_beta   90.00
_cell.angle_gamma   90.00
#
_symmetry.space_group_name_H-M   'P 1'
#
loop_
_entity.id
_entity.type
_entity.pdbx_description
1 polymer ?
#
loop_
_entity_poly.entity_id
_entity_poly.type
_entity_poly.pdbx_seq_one_letter_code
_entity_poly.pdbx_strand_id
1 'polypeptide(L)'
;MSSSGDEDGPMPMPMPMPAPKRRRIMEKATEASLLAQLPSAEMYEKSYMHRDLVTHVAFSASTQFLVTASADGHVKFWRKMVTGIEFVKHYKAHLKEITGLAISPDGLRLATTSADQTIKFFDILGFDMVHMLSLDYVPSICTWIFARGQVVPKIVVAEKDSPTLRVYHAERDASNALLHTLPSLHSAPVTVLGYHPTLDVVLSGDAKGMLEYWSPETYTFPGKGKGLGFQFKSETDLYELAKNKTFATTIDVAAKDFVVTAADGAIRVFRVATGKLRRKYDESLAVFEDAQADGTLQLDAIDFGKRRAVEKEVLETPPVSNCIFDESGVFILFPTLLGIKMINVETNKLVRVLGKVENTERFMTLCLFQGTPTVNTQFQKHASTQAQKKLVMSDPKAKDETDPTVFATAFKKARFYCFSTREPADDDDEDNGRDVFNEKPTLDAAHIATETTSSKLGSRAVIHTTMGDIFLTLYPTEAPRTVENFCTHARNGYYDNCLVHRVIKNFMIQTGDPNGDGTGGESIWGGEFEDEFHRNLRHDRPFTLSMANAGPRTNGSQFFITTVPTPWLDNKHTVFGRVDTGKETVSNIENVETDEYDKPLEDIRIINIDIM
;
A
#
# COMPACT_ATOMS: atom_id res chain seq x y z
N MET A 1 17.69 -7.27 32.74
CA MET A 1 18.65 -7.27 31.61
C MET A 1 17.80 -7.26 30.37
N SER A 2 17.39 -6.06 29.95
CA SER A 2 17.97 -5.21 28.89
C SER A 2 17.21 -5.43 27.59
N SER A 3 16.22 -4.55 27.39
CA SER A 3 15.42 -4.37 26.18
C SER A 3 16.28 -3.82 25.04
N SER A 4 16.49 -4.63 24.00
CA SER A 4 16.70 -4.15 22.62
C SER A 4 15.34 -3.65 22.12
N GLY A 5 15.17 -2.48 21.53
CA GLY A 5 16.07 -1.68 20.72
C GLY A 5 15.38 -1.46 19.39
N ASP A 6 14.19 -0.84 19.43
CA ASP A 6 13.38 -0.56 18.25
C ASP A 6 14.08 0.55 17.44
N GLU A 7 14.75 0.15 16.35
CA GLU A 7 15.21 1.05 15.29
C GLU A 7 14.01 1.57 14.49
N ASP A 8 13.32 2.54 15.08
CA ASP A 8 12.49 3.49 14.34
C ASP A 8 13.38 4.25 13.36
N GLY A 9 12.95 4.34 12.09
CA GLY A 9 13.71 4.99 11.02
C GLY A 9 14.09 6.44 11.33
N PRO A 10 14.95 7.07 10.51
CA PRO A 10 15.46 8.42 10.76
C PRO A 10 14.32 9.39 11.03
N MET A 11 14.39 10.03 12.20
CA MET A 11 13.48 11.12 12.56
C MET A 11 13.57 12.20 11.46
N PRO A 12 12.44 12.72 10.96
CA PRO A 12 12.47 13.84 10.03
C PRO A 12 13.27 14.98 10.67
N MET A 13 14.33 15.45 10.02
CA MET A 13 15.18 16.50 10.60
C MET A 13 14.40 17.82 10.67
N PRO A 14 14.09 18.36 11.86
CA PRO A 14 13.44 19.65 11.96
C PRO A 14 14.44 20.75 11.56
N MET A 15 14.08 21.57 10.56
CA MET A 15 14.82 22.81 10.32
C MET A 15 14.71 23.73 11.55
N PRO A 16 15.79 24.47 11.91
CA PRO A 16 15.77 25.33 13.08
C PRO A 16 14.73 26.45 12.91
N MET A 17 13.65 26.37 13.68
CA MET A 17 12.66 27.43 13.88
C MET A 17 12.81 28.04 15.29
N PRO A 18 12.35 29.28 15.53
CA PRO A 18 12.45 29.92 16.84
C PRO A 18 11.77 29.08 17.94
N ALA A 19 12.47 28.83 19.05
CA ALA A 19 12.01 27.92 20.10
C ALA A 19 10.68 28.38 20.75
N PRO A 20 9.62 27.56 20.72
CA PRO A 20 8.38 27.89 21.43
C PRO A 20 8.46 27.51 22.92
N LYS A 21 7.87 28.36 23.77
CA LYS A 21 7.75 28.12 25.23
C LYS A 21 6.93 26.85 25.50
N ARG A 22 7.48 25.97 26.36
CA ARG A 22 6.86 24.71 26.84
C ARG A 22 5.36 24.89 27.14
N ARG A 23 4.51 24.12 26.46
CA ARG A 23 3.09 23.99 26.79
C ARG A 23 2.73 22.53 27.08
N ARG A 24 2.22 22.37 28.31
CA ARG A 24 1.34 21.36 28.91
C ARG A 24 1.34 19.95 28.30
N ILE A 25 1.73 18.99 29.13
CA ILE A 25 1.45 17.55 29.06
C ILE A 25 0.01 17.36 28.57
N MET A 26 -0.16 16.99 27.31
CA MET A 26 -1.37 16.32 26.84
C MET A 26 -1.48 15.08 27.72
N GLU A 27 -2.55 14.93 28.51
CA GLU A 27 -2.68 13.81 29.43
C GLU A 27 -2.42 12.53 28.65
N LYS A 28 -1.37 11.78 28.99
CA LYS A 28 -0.88 10.60 28.25
C LYS A 28 -2.00 9.59 27.90
N ALA A 29 -3.07 9.57 28.70
CA ALA A 29 -4.30 8.82 28.48
C ALA A 29 -5.09 9.25 27.22
N THR A 30 -5.10 10.55 26.90
CA THR A 30 -5.76 11.09 25.69
C THR A 30 -5.03 10.69 24.41
N GLU A 31 -3.69 10.71 24.41
CA GLU A 31 -2.90 10.29 23.24
C GLU A 31 -3.09 8.80 22.94
N ALA A 32 -2.99 7.94 23.95
CA ALA A 32 -3.23 6.49 23.79
C ALA A 32 -4.64 6.19 23.24
N SER A 33 -5.67 6.91 23.72
CA SER A 33 -7.03 6.75 23.23
C SER A 33 -7.19 7.18 21.77
N LEU A 34 -6.46 8.20 21.32
CA LEU A 34 -6.49 8.62 19.92
C LEU A 34 -5.72 7.62 19.04
N LEU A 35 -4.60 7.07 19.53
CA LEU A 35 -3.83 6.06 18.80
C LEU A 35 -4.60 4.75 18.63
N ALA A 36 -5.48 4.39 19.57
CA ALA A 36 -6.37 3.25 19.43
C ALA A 36 -7.39 3.43 18.27
N GLN A 37 -7.58 4.65 17.77
CA GLN A 37 -8.44 4.96 16.62
C GLN A 37 -7.66 5.02 15.31
N LEU A 38 -6.42 4.53 15.28
CA LEU A 38 -5.57 4.52 14.09
C LEU A 38 -5.06 3.09 13.83
N PRO A 39 -4.78 2.73 12.55
CA PRO A 39 -4.37 1.38 12.22
C PRO A 39 -3.05 0.97 12.87
N SER A 40 -3.07 -0.29 13.33
CA SER A 40 -2.05 -1.11 13.99
C SER A 40 -0.85 -1.52 13.18
N ALA A 41 -1.19 -2.15 12.06
CA ALA A 41 -0.47 -3.27 11.50
C ALA A 41 0.75 -2.79 10.70
N GLU A 42 1.82 -3.57 10.76
CA GLU A 42 3.02 -3.31 9.99
C GLU A 42 2.80 -3.66 8.51
N MET A 43 2.01 -4.68 8.22
CA MET A 43 1.66 -5.11 6.88
C MET A 43 0.24 -4.66 6.50
N TYR A 44 -0.04 -4.51 5.20
CA TYR A 44 -1.42 -4.37 4.74
C TYR A 44 -2.19 -5.68 4.95
N GLU A 45 -3.42 -5.61 5.46
CA GLU A 45 -4.27 -6.78 5.72
C GLU A 45 -4.75 -7.41 4.40
N LYS A 46 -5.30 -6.58 3.50
CA LYS A 46 -5.78 -7.01 2.19
C LYS A 46 -5.52 -5.97 1.11
N SER A 47 -5.37 -6.41 -0.13
CA SER A 47 -5.37 -5.54 -1.31
C SER A 47 -6.48 -5.93 -2.29
N TYR A 48 -7.00 -4.96 -3.04
CA TYR A 48 -8.06 -5.15 -4.02
C TYR A 48 -7.68 -4.48 -5.34
N MET A 49 -8.14 -5.03 -6.47
CA MET A 49 -7.71 -4.63 -7.80
C MET A 49 -8.76 -3.86 -8.62
N HIS A 50 -8.25 -2.96 -9.44
CA HIS A 50 -8.89 -2.38 -10.62
C HIS A 50 -8.28 -2.98 -11.89
N ARG A 51 -8.85 -2.63 -13.06
CA ARG A 51 -8.29 -3.06 -14.36
C ARG A 51 -7.09 -2.23 -14.78
N ASP A 52 -7.00 -1.01 -14.26
CA ASP A 52 -5.94 -0.05 -14.52
C ASP A 52 -5.51 0.62 -13.20
N LEU A 53 -4.47 1.45 -13.28
CA LEU A 53 -3.86 2.17 -12.16
C LEU A 53 -4.91 2.84 -11.28
N VAL A 54 -4.86 2.59 -9.97
CA VAL A 54 -5.74 3.26 -9.02
C VAL A 54 -5.14 4.62 -8.69
N THR A 55 -5.85 5.69 -9.03
CA THR A 55 -5.35 7.07 -8.92
C THR A 55 -5.91 7.80 -7.71
N HIS A 56 -7.16 7.52 -7.33
CA HIS A 56 -7.83 8.22 -6.23
C HIS A 56 -8.47 7.25 -5.26
N VAL A 57 -8.42 7.64 -3.98
CA VAL A 57 -9.07 6.97 -2.87
C VAL A 57 -9.70 8.03 -1.96
N ALA A 58 -10.96 7.87 -1.59
CA ALA A 58 -11.64 8.77 -0.66
C ALA A 58 -12.65 8.01 0.17
N PHE A 59 -12.80 8.41 1.44
CA PHE A 59 -13.72 7.78 2.37
C PHE A 59 -14.78 8.77 2.85
N SER A 60 -16.04 8.37 2.81
CA SER A 60 -17.12 9.11 3.48
C SER A 60 -17.36 8.54 4.87
N ALA A 61 -16.94 9.26 5.91
CA ALA A 61 -17.15 8.86 7.30
C ALA A 61 -18.64 8.80 7.67
N SER A 62 -19.46 9.71 7.14
CA SER A 62 -20.89 9.76 7.46
C SER A 62 -21.66 8.58 6.87
N THR A 63 -21.30 8.18 5.64
CA THR A 63 -21.99 7.08 4.98
C THR A 63 -21.29 5.74 5.17
N GLN A 64 -20.01 5.73 5.58
CA GLN A 64 -19.13 4.56 5.71
C GLN A 64 -18.91 3.82 4.39
N PHE A 65 -18.68 4.58 3.32
CA PHE A 65 -18.32 4.06 2.01
C PHE A 65 -16.95 4.60 1.59
N LEU A 66 -16.13 3.67 1.10
CA LEU A 66 -14.90 3.95 0.38
C LEU A 66 -15.22 4.09 -1.10
N VAL A 67 -14.64 5.10 -1.74
CA VAL A 67 -14.68 5.30 -3.18
C VAL A 67 -13.26 5.21 -3.72
N THR A 68 -13.06 4.37 -4.73
CA THR A 68 -11.79 4.29 -5.46
C THR A 68 -12.01 4.59 -6.93
N ALA A 69 -11.05 5.26 -7.56
CA ALA A 69 -11.09 5.57 -8.98
C ALA A 69 -9.78 5.20 -9.67
N SER A 70 -9.89 4.80 -10.93
CA SER A 70 -8.78 4.36 -11.77
C SER A 70 -8.53 5.29 -12.96
N ALA A 71 -7.32 5.19 -13.53
CA ALA A 71 -6.87 6.00 -14.66
C ALA A 71 -7.73 5.83 -15.92
N ASP A 72 -8.38 4.68 -16.10
CA ASP A 72 -9.29 4.38 -17.22
C ASP A 72 -10.73 4.92 -17.02
N GLY A 73 -10.95 5.74 -15.99
CA GLY A 73 -12.22 6.44 -15.77
C GLY A 73 -13.27 5.63 -15.01
N HIS A 74 -12.87 4.51 -14.39
CA HIS A 74 -13.78 3.72 -13.56
C HIS A 74 -13.80 4.19 -12.10
N VAL A 75 -14.97 4.11 -11.48
CA VAL A 75 -15.22 4.45 -10.07
C VAL A 75 -15.89 3.26 -9.39
N LYS A 76 -15.38 2.84 -8.25
CA LYS A 76 -15.92 1.73 -7.46
C LYS A 76 -16.29 2.19 -6.05
N PHE A 77 -17.42 1.71 -5.57
CA PHE A 77 -17.92 1.92 -4.22
C PHE A 77 -17.73 0.65 -3.41
N TRP A 78 -17.25 0.81 -2.18
CA TRP A 78 -17.00 -0.27 -1.24
C TRP A 78 -17.58 0.08 0.12
N ARG A 79 -18.24 -0.87 0.76
CA ARG A 79 -18.80 -0.73 2.10
C ARG A 79 -17.72 -1.09 3.12
N LYS A 80 -17.51 -0.24 4.12
CA LYS A 80 -16.74 -0.64 5.30
C LYS A 80 -17.57 -1.59 6.17
N MET A 81 -17.05 -2.79 6.41
CA MET A 81 -17.63 -3.79 7.29
C MET A 81 -16.92 -3.77 8.65
N VAL A 82 -17.33 -4.60 9.62
CA VAL A 82 -16.57 -4.76 10.88
C VAL A 82 -15.13 -5.15 10.56
N THR A 83 -14.99 -6.18 9.73
CA THR A 83 -13.73 -6.67 9.21
C THR A 83 -13.68 -6.47 7.71
N GLY A 84 -12.67 -5.75 7.23
CA GLY A 84 -12.46 -5.52 5.80
C GLY A 84 -13.55 -4.67 5.12
N ILE A 85 -13.67 -4.87 3.81
CA ILE A 85 -14.60 -4.12 2.94
C ILE A 85 -15.32 -5.05 1.97
N GLU A 86 -16.52 -4.66 1.56
CA GLU A 86 -17.30 -5.34 0.55
C GLU A 86 -17.49 -4.48 -0.69
N PHE A 87 -17.33 -5.07 -1.87
CA PHE A 87 -17.65 -4.41 -3.13
C PHE A 87 -19.15 -4.15 -3.25
N VAL A 88 -19.53 -2.94 -3.66
CA VAL A 88 -20.93 -2.53 -3.74
C VAL A 88 -21.36 -2.28 -5.18
N LYS A 89 -20.67 -1.37 -5.86
CA LYS A 89 -21.06 -0.92 -7.20
C LYS A 89 -19.88 -0.40 -7.97
N HIS A 90 -19.98 -0.52 -9.29
CA HIS A 90 -18.96 -0.11 -10.24
C HIS A 90 -19.60 0.76 -11.32
N TYR A 91 -18.89 1.84 -11.67
CA TYR A 91 -19.24 2.76 -12.73
C TYR A 91 -18.08 2.88 -13.70
N LYS A 92 -18.37 2.80 -15.00
CA LYS A 92 -17.53 3.46 -16.01
C LYS A 92 -17.94 4.92 -16.06
N ALA A 93 -17.40 5.70 -15.11
CA ALA A 93 -17.81 7.08 -14.92
C ALA A 93 -17.34 7.93 -16.09
N HIS A 94 -16.09 7.84 -16.52
CA HIS A 94 -15.53 8.72 -17.54
C HIS A 94 -14.96 7.94 -18.73
N LEU A 95 -14.77 8.63 -19.85
CA LEU A 95 -14.12 8.07 -21.05
C LEU A 95 -12.61 8.31 -21.07
N LYS A 96 -12.12 9.19 -20.19
CA LYS A 96 -10.71 9.54 -20.01
C LYS A 96 -10.38 9.55 -18.52
N GLU A 97 -9.10 9.78 -18.21
CA GLU A 97 -8.59 9.88 -16.85
C GLU A 97 -9.40 10.83 -15.97
N ILE A 98 -9.63 10.40 -14.73
CA ILE A 98 -10.23 11.20 -13.67
C ILE A 98 -9.13 12.10 -13.11
N THR A 99 -9.36 13.40 -13.14
CA THR A 99 -8.41 14.44 -12.73
C THR A 99 -8.70 15.01 -11.34
N GLY A 100 -9.88 14.73 -10.79
CA GLY A 100 -10.24 15.09 -9.42
C GLY A 100 -11.40 14.26 -8.89
N LEU A 101 -11.36 14.04 -7.57
CA LEU A 101 -12.38 13.30 -6.83
C LEU A 101 -12.60 13.98 -5.48
N ALA A 102 -13.84 14.38 -5.20
CA ALA A 102 -14.18 15.08 -3.97
C ALA A 102 -15.48 14.55 -3.36
N ILE A 103 -15.42 14.21 -2.07
CA ILE A 103 -16.60 13.89 -1.25
C ILE A 103 -17.08 15.17 -0.57
N SER A 104 -18.40 15.37 -0.51
CA SER A 104 -18.98 16.54 0.14
C SER A 104 -18.77 16.53 1.66
N PRO A 105 -18.77 17.69 2.36
CA PRO A 105 -18.55 17.72 3.80
C PRO A 105 -19.61 17.02 4.65
N ASP A 106 -20.81 16.80 4.10
CA ASP A 106 -21.85 15.95 4.72
C ASP A 106 -21.67 14.45 4.42
N GLY A 107 -20.75 14.11 3.52
CA GLY A 107 -20.39 12.76 3.06
C GLY A 107 -21.46 12.07 2.22
N LEU A 108 -22.49 12.80 1.76
CA LEU A 108 -23.60 12.23 1.00
C LEU A 108 -23.35 12.23 -0.51
N ARG A 109 -22.44 13.08 -1.01
CA ARG A 109 -22.25 13.33 -2.43
C ARG A 109 -20.80 13.13 -2.82
N LEU A 110 -20.61 12.64 -4.03
CA LEU A 110 -19.32 12.52 -4.68
C LEU A 110 -19.34 13.36 -5.96
N ALA A 111 -18.24 14.03 -6.25
CA ALA A 111 -17.98 14.63 -7.55
C ALA A 111 -16.70 14.07 -8.15
N THR A 112 -16.72 13.78 -9.45
CA THR A 112 -15.55 13.44 -10.23
C THR A 112 -15.40 14.38 -11.42
N THR A 113 -14.19 14.85 -11.65
CA THR A 113 -13.78 15.64 -12.82
C THR A 113 -12.87 14.81 -13.70
N SER A 114 -12.91 15.03 -15.02
CA SER A 114 -12.10 14.25 -15.96
C SER A 114 -11.60 15.06 -17.13
N ALA A 115 -10.51 14.57 -17.74
CA ALA A 115 -9.98 15.04 -19.01
C ALA A 115 -10.98 14.90 -20.19
N ASP A 116 -12.12 14.22 -19.99
CA ASP A 116 -13.25 14.18 -20.94
C ASP A 116 -14.14 15.44 -20.92
N GLN A 117 -13.75 16.49 -20.19
CA GLN A 117 -14.46 17.76 -20.08
C GLN A 117 -15.83 17.61 -19.41
N THR A 118 -15.97 16.67 -18.47
CA THR A 118 -17.19 16.53 -17.69
C THR A 118 -16.96 16.55 -16.19
N ILE A 119 -18.00 16.98 -15.46
CA ILE A 119 -18.17 16.76 -14.03
C ILE A 119 -19.31 15.78 -13.86
N LYS A 120 -19.12 14.73 -13.05
CA LYS A 120 -20.18 13.78 -12.70
C LYS A 120 -20.41 13.80 -11.21
N PHE A 121 -21.68 13.84 -10.83
CA PHE A 121 -22.13 13.85 -9.44
C PHE A 121 -22.83 12.55 -9.10
N PHE A 122 -22.51 12.00 -7.94
CA PHE A 122 -23.09 10.75 -7.45
C PHE A 122 -23.70 10.96 -6.08
N ASP A 123 -24.82 10.29 -5.84
CA ASP A 123 -25.33 10.02 -4.51
C ASP A 123 -24.61 8.80 -3.95
N ILE A 124 -23.91 8.98 -2.83
CA ILE A 124 -23.12 7.92 -2.21
C ILE A 124 -24.03 6.87 -1.57
N LEU A 125 -25.23 7.23 -1.09
CA LEU A 125 -26.14 6.28 -0.44
C LEU A 125 -26.94 5.46 -1.44
N GLY A 126 -27.50 6.09 -2.47
CA GLY A 126 -28.17 5.41 -3.58
C GLY A 126 -27.20 4.68 -4.52
N PHE A 127 -25.93 5.07 -4.48
CA PHE A 127 -24.89 4.68 -5.43
C PHE A 127 -25.26 5.04 -6.86
N ASP A 128 -25.95 6.15 -7.09
CA ASP A 128 -26.40 6.53 -8.43
C ASP A 128 -25.67 7.77 -8.93
N MET A 129 -25.35 7.79 -10.22
CA MET A 129 -24.91 9.02 -10.89
C MET A 129 -26.15 9.88 -11.13
N VAL A 130 -26.26 11.00 -10.41
CA VAL A 130 -27.47 11.82 -10.38
C VAL A 130 -27.44 12.91 -11.44
N HIS A 131 -26.29 13.57 -11.60
CA HIS A 131 -26.13 14.68 -12.52
C HIS A 131 -24.78 14.62 -13.25
N MET A 132 -24.76 15.20 -14.45
CA MET A 132 -23.54 15.38 -15.25
C MET A 132 -23.55 16.78 -15.86
N LEU A 133 -22.39 17.43 -15.85
CA LEU A 133 -22.16 18.71 -16.52
C LEU A 133 -21.09 18.52 -17.59
N SER A 134 -21.38 18.96 -18.80
CA SER A 134 -20.38 19.09 -19.87
C SER A 134 -19.80 20.50 -19.83
N LEU A 135 -18.47 20.59 -19.94
CA LEU A 135 -17.71 21.81 -19.81
C LEU A 135 -17.11 22.21 -21.17
N ASP A 136 -16.84 23.50 -21.31
CA ASP A 136 -16.13 24.11 -22.45
C ASP A 136 -14.60 24.10 -22.28
N TYR A 137 -14.11 23.53 -21.17
CA TYR A 137 -12.69 23.45 -20.81
C TYR A 137 -12.38 22.10 -20.16
N VAL A 138 -11.09 21.80 -20.01
CA VAL A 138 -10.63 20.60 -19.32
C VAL A 138 -10.54 20.87 -17.81
N PRO A 139 -11.38 20.24 -16.97
CA PRO A 139 -11.29 20.40 -15.53
C PRO A 139 -10.08 19.64 -14.97
N SER A 140 -9.52 20.15 -13.87
CA SER A 140 -8.51 19.47 -13.07
C SER A 140 -9.12 19.08 -11.71
N ILE A 141 -8.61 19.64 -10.63
CA ILE A 141 -9.07 19.39 -9.27
C ILE A 141 -10.41 20.07 -8.98
N CYS A 142 -11.17 19.49 -8.05
CA CYS A 142 -12.43 20.04 -7.58
C CYS A 142 -12.57 19.88 -6.07
N THR A 143 -13.37 20.75 -5.43
CA THR A 143 -13.71 20.63 -4.01
C THR A 143 -15.09 21.19 -3.73
N TRP A 144 -15.82 20.57 -2.81
CA TRP A 144 -17.13 21.05 -2.37
C TRP A 144 -16.96 22.21 -1.38
N ILE A 145 -17.71 23.29 -1.59
CA ILE A 145 -17.56 24.56 -0.85
C ILE A 145 -18.87 25.01 -0.21
N PHE A 146 -19.51 24.07 0.48
CA PHE A 146 -20.72 24.31 1.25
C PHE A 146 -20.65 23.62 2.60
N ALA A 147 -21.15 24.27 3.65
CA ALA A 147 -21.19 23.69 5.00
C ALA A 147 -22.38 22.73 5.17
N ARG A 148 -22.26 21.78 6.11
CA ARG A 148 -23.36 20.88 6.47
C ARG A 148 -24.61 21.67 6.87
N GLY A 149 -25.75 21.35 6.25
CA GLY A 149 -27.01 22.04 6.48
C GLY A 149 -27.26 23.26 5.58
N GLN A 150 -26.28 23.68 4.76
CA GLN A 150 -26.55 24.59 3.65
C GLN A 150 -27.35 23.86 2.56
N VAL A 151 -28.34 24.56 2.00
CA VAL A 151 -29.28 24.00 1.00
C VAL A 151 -28.66 23.97 -0.40
N VAL A 152 -27.62 24.76 -0.64
CA VAL A 152 -27.04 24.96 -1.99
C VAL A 152 -25.74 24.18 -2.11
N PRO A 153 -25.73 23.02 -2.81
CA PRO A 153 -24.53 22.20 -3.00
C PRO A 153 -23.61 22.84 -4.03
N LYS A 154 -22.67 23.66 -3.55
CA LYS A 154 -21.69 24.35 -4.39
C LYS A 154 -20.41 23.52 -4.51
N ILE A 155 -19.89 23.43 -5.73
CA ILE A 155 -18.56 22.86 -6.01
C ILE A 155 -17.72 23.89 -6.76
N VAL A 156 -16.45 23.99 -6.41
CA VAL A 156 -15.47 24.76 -7.19
C VAL A 156 -14.59 23.78 -7.96
N VAL A 157 -14.31 24.13 -9.21
CA VAL A 157 -13.50 23.34 -10.14
C VAL A 157 -12.42 24.25 -10.73
N ALA A 158 -11.19 23.75 -10.74
CA ALA A 158 -10.07 24.42 -11.41
C ALA A 158 -10.02 24.03 -12.88
N GLU A 159 -9.78 25.02 -13.74
CA GLU A 159 -9.44 24.76 -15.14
C GLU A 159 -7.99 24.30 -15.24
N LYS A 160 -7.75 23.22 -16.00
CA LYS A 160 -6.40 22.68 -16.22
C LYS A 160 -5.52 23.73 -16.91
N ASP A 161 -4.28 23.86 -16.45
CA ASP A 161 -3.28 24.79 -17.00
C ASP A 161 -3.71 26.28 -17.03
N SER A 162 -4.68 26.66 -16.18
CA SER A 162 -5.28 28.00 -16.12
C SER A 162 -5.44 28.47 -14.66
N PRO A 163 -5.26 29.77 -14.36
CA PRO A 163 -5.54 30.32 -13.02
C PRO A 163 -7.03 30.36 -12.67
N THR A 164 -7.90 30.04 -13.62
CA THR A 164 -9.34 30.24 -13.50
C THR A 164 -9.99 29.15 -12.64
N LEU A 165 -10.76 29.58 -11.64
CA LEU A 165 -11.69 28.73 -10.90
C LEU A 165 -13.12 28.99 -11.37
N ARG A 166 -13.94 27.95 -11.46
CA ARG A 166 -15.37 28.06 -11.77
C ARG A 166 -16.19 27.39 -10.68
N VAL A 167 -17.24 28.06 -10.23
CA VAL A 167 -18.14 27.59 -9.16
C VAL A 167 -19.45 27.15 -9.78
N TYR A 168 -19.85 25.92 -9.48
CA TYR A 168 -21.06 25.29 -9.99
C TYR A 168 -22.04 24.93 -8.87
N HIS A 169 -23.31 24.91 -9.22
CA HIS A 169 -24.37 24.26 -8.45
C HIS A 169 -24.52 22.81 -8.93
N ALA A 170 -24.30 21.84 -8.03
CA ALA A 170 -24.21 20.43 -8.42
C ALA A 170 -25.53 19.78 -8.88
N GLU A 171 -26.67 20.36 -8.52
CA GLU A 171 -28.01 19.81 -8.85
C GLU A 171 -28.73 20.56 -9.98
N ARG A 172 -28.13 21.61 -10.54
CA ARG A 172 -28.77 22.37 -11.63
C ARG A 172 -28.35 21.83 -12.99
N ASP A 173 -29.22 22.01 -13.97
CA ASP A 173 -28.90 21.73 -15.36
C ASP A 173 -27.76 22.62 -15.87
N ALA A 174 -27.04 22.14 -16.89
CA ALA A 174 -25.85 22.78 -17.43
C ALA A 174 -26.02 24.27 -17.78
N SER A 175 -27.20 24.68 -18.25
CA SER A 175 -27.51 26.08 -18.59
C SER A 175 -27.48 27.03 -17.39
N ASN A 176 -27.75 26.55 -16.18
CA ASN A 176 -27.88 27.34 -14.95
C ASN A 176 -26.97 26.85 -13.82
N ALA A 177 -26.08 25.88 -14.12
CA ALA A 177 -25.17 25.29 -13.14
C ALA A 177 -24.02 26.22 -12.80
N LEU A 178 -23.45 26.94 -13.77
CA LEU A 178 -22.35 27.88 -13.52
C LEU A 178 -22.87 29.08 -12.70
N LEU A 179 -22.35 29.25 -11.49
CA LEU A 179 -22.70 30.33 -10.58
C LEU A 179 -21.72 31.50 -10.67
N HIS A 180 -20.43 31.21 -10.78
CA HIS A 180 -19.39 32.23 -10.77
C HIS A 180 -18.10 31.77 -11.46
N THR A 181 -17.33 32.73 -11.98
CA THR A 181 -16.00 32.50 -12.59
C THR A 181 -14.99 33.44 -11.93
N LEU A 182 -13.86 32.89 -11.49
CA LEU A 182 -12.78 33.58 -10.79
C LEU A 182 -11.51 33.51 -11.62
N PRO A 183 -11.32 34.43 -12.60
CA PRO A 183 -10.19 34.38 -13.52
C PRO A 183 -8.89 34.93 -12.92
N SER A 184 -8.98 35.74 -11.86
CA SER A 184 -7.88 36.57 -11.37
C SER A 184 -7.56 36.35 -9.89
N LEU A 185 -8.09 35.29 -9.26
CA LEU A 185 -7.73 34.96 -7.88
C LEU A 185 -6.28 34.49 -7.80
N HIS A 186 -5.84 33.72 -8.80
CA HIS A 186 -4.48 33.23 -8.93
C HIS A 186 -3.80 33.82 -10.18
N SER A 187 -2.47 33.75 -10.21
CA SER A 187 -1.64 34.24 -11.34
C SER A 187 -0.96 33.12 -12.13
N ALA A 188 -1.25 31.87 -11.77
CA ALA A 188 -0.73 30.64 -12.33
C ALA A 188 -1.77 29.53 -12.16
N PRO A 189 -1.62 28.38 -12.85
CA PRO A 189 -2.55 27.26 -12.74
C PRO A 189 -2.79 26.84 -11.30
N VAL A 190 -4.05 26.63 -10.93
CA VAL A 190 -4.41 26.19 -9.57
C VAL A 190 -4.10 24.71 -9.41
N THR A 191 -3.34 24.37 -8.36
CA THR A 191 -2.84 23.01 -8.11
C THR A 191 -3.50 22.34 -6.91
N VAL A 192 -4.07 23.10 -5.97
CA VAL A 192 -4.79 22.56 -4.81
C VAL A 192 -6.03 23.37 -4.45
N LEU A 193 -7.05 22.66 -3.93
CA LEU A 193 -8.31 23.21 -3.43
C LEU A 193 -8.72 22.44 -2.17
N GLY A 194 -8.91 23.16 -1.07
CA GLY A 194 -9.40 22.62 0.20
C GLY A 194 -10.49 23.50 0.79
N TYR A 195 -11.37 22.93 1.59
CA TYR A 195 -12.48 23.67 2.20
C TYR A 195 -12.55 23.42 3.69
N HIS A 196 -12.66 24.51 4.47
CA HIS A 196 -12.79 24.45 5.91
C HIS A 196 -14.26 24.71 6.32
N PRO A 197 -15.08 23.67 6.58
CA PRO A 197 -16.52 23.81 6.71
C PRO A 197 -17.00 24.65 7.90
N THR A 198 -16.28 24.64 9.03
CA THR A 198 -16.70 25.38 10.24
C THR A 198 -16.45 26.88 10.15
N LEU A 199 -15.38 27.28 9.46
CA LEU A 199 -15.06 28.71 9.24
C LEU A 199 -15.63 29.21 7.91
N ASP A 200 -16.13 28.29 7.07
CA ASP A 200 -16.72 28.58 5.76
C ASP A 200 -15.72 29.38 4.89
N VAL A 201 -14.54 28.78 4.70
CA VAL A 201 -13.39 29.35 3.97
C VAL A 201 -12.84 28.31 3.02
N VAL A 202 -12.49 28.75 1.81
CA VAL A 202 -11.80 27.94 0.81
C VAL A 202 -10.32 28.31 0.81
N LEU A 203 -9.47 27.29 0.76
CA LEU A 203 -8.03 27.35 0.62
C LEU A 203 -7.67 26.92 -0.79
N SER A 204 -6.90 27.72 -1.50
CA SER A 204 -6.44 27.40 -2.85
C SER A 204 -4.96 27.71 -3.01
N GLY A 205 -4.28 26.98 -3.90
CA GLY A 205 -2.85 27.16 -4.17
C GLY A 205 -2.55 27.08 -5.65
N ASP A 206 -1.60 27.87 -6.13
CA ASP A 206 -1.17 27.84 -7.53
C ASP A 206 0.24 27.29 -7.75
N ALA A 207 0.57 27.02 -9.02
CA ALA A 207 1.85 26.49 -9.46
C ALA A 207 3.05 27.44 -9.22
N LYS A 208 2.81 28.68 -8.80
CA LYS A 208 3.87 29.61 -8.33
C LYS A 208 4.08 29.55 -6.82
N GLY A 209 3.34 28.70 -6.12
CA GLY A 209 3.43 28.52 -4.67
C GLY A 209 2.67 29.58 -3.88
N MET A 210 1.70 30.28 -4.47
CA MET A 210 0.87 31.22 -3.74
C MET A 210 -0.35 30.49 -3.15
N LEU A 211 -0.47 30.49 -1.82
CA LEU A 211 -1.68 30.05 -1.14
C LEU A 211 -2.62 31.23 -0.91
N GLU A 212 -3.92 31.02 -1.13
CA GLU A 212 -4.99 32.02 -0.99
C GLU A 212 -6.12 31.51 -0.09
N TYR A 213 -6.76 32.47 0.57
CA TYR A 213 -7.98 32.28 1.36
C TYR A 213 -9.10 33.09 0.71
N TRP A 214 -10.27 32.48 0.54
CA TRP A 214 -11.44 33.18 0.02
C TRP A 214 -12.73 32.62 0.58
N SER A 215 -13.76 33.46 0.66
CA SER A 215 -15.08 33.06 1.12
C SER A 215 -15.89 32.40 -0.01
N PRO A 216 -16.56 31.27 0.22
CA PRO A 216 -17.42 30.64 -0.78
C PRO A 216 -18.72 31.42 -1.04
N GLU A 217 -19.00 32.48 -0.27
CA GLU A 217 -20.17 33.34 -0.42
C GLU A 217 -19.84 34.60 -1.23
N THR A 218 -18.77 35.31 -0.86
CA THR A 218 -18.38 36.57 -1.52
C THR A 218 -17.30 36.41 -2.57
N TYR A 219 -16.69 35.23 -2.68
CA TYR A 219 -15.55 34.90 -3.55
C TYR A 219 -14.35 35.85 -3.43
N THR A 220 -14.22 36.50 -2.27
CA THR A 220 -13.16 37.43 -1.95
C THR A 220 -12.48 37.00 -0.66
N PHE A 221 -11.33 37.61 -0.38
CA PHE A 221 -10.60 37.35 0.86
C PHE A 221 -11.49 37.58 2.10
N PRO A 222 -11.62 36.61 3.02
CA PRO A 222 -12.62 36.63 4.08
C PRO A 222 -12.39 37.70 5.16
N GLY A 223 -11.20 38.31 5.19
CA GLY A 223 -10.84 39.32 6.19
C GLY A 223 -10.80 38.77 7.62
N LYS A 224 -10.80 39.68 8.60
CA LYS A 224 -10.88 39.32 10.02
C LYS A 224 -12.32 38.99 10.38
N GLY A 225 -12.62 37.71 10.61
CA GLY A 225 -13.97 37.23 10.87
C GLY A 225 -14.05 35.71 10.88
N LYS A 226 -15.18 35.14 11.34
CA LYS A 226 -15.44 33.69 11.38
C LYS A 226 -14.30 32.85 12.00
N GLY A 227 -13.55 33.39 12.97
CA GLY A 227 -12.43 32.69 13.63
C GLY A 227 -11.06 32.84 12.97
N LEU A 228 -10.93 33.61 11.89
CA LEU A 228 -9.64 34.05 11.34
C LEU A 228 -9.07 35.23 12.14
N GLY A 229 -7.81 35.10 12.55
CA GLY A 229 -7.08 36.04 13.39
C GLY A 229 -6.19 37.04 12.63
N PHE A 230 -6.21 37.02 11.29
CA PHE A 230 -5.46 37.92 10.42
C PHE A 230 -6.40 38.72 9.52
N GLN A 231 -6.03 39.96 9.22
CA GLN A 231 -6.80 40.83 8.32
C GLN A 231 -6.16 40.96 6.94
N PHE A 232 -4.84 40.91 6.88
CA PHE A 232 -4.08 41.06 5.64
C PHE A 232 -3.18 39.85 5.42
N LYS A 233 -3.00 39.46 4.15
CA LYS A 233 -2.12 38.35 3.77
C LYS A 233 -0.68 38.53 4.25
N SER A 234 -0.20 39.76 4.38
CA SER A 234 1.13 40.09 4.90
C SER A 234 1.37 39.65 6.35
N GLU A 235 0.33 39.35 7.11
CA GLU A 235 0.41 38.85 8.50
C GLU A 235 0.62 37.32 8.58
N THR A 236 0.59 36.64 7.44
CA THR A 236 0.61 35.18 7.31
C THR A 236 1.92 34.66 6.71
N ASP A 237 2.08 33.34 6.68
CA ASP A 237 3.19 32.65 6.00
C ASP A 237 2.72 31.97 4.69
N LEU A 238 1.63 32.44 4.08
CA LEU A 238 1.03 31.85 2.88
C LEU A 238 1.87 31.96 1.60
N TYR A 239 2.98 32.69 1.66
CA TYR A 239 4.00 32.80 0.61
C TYR A 239 5.18 31.84 0.81
N GLU A 240 5.13 30.97 1.84
CA GLU A 240 6.23 30.04 2.18
C GLU A 240 6.64 29.16 1.00
N LEU A 241 5.67 28.61 0.25
CA LEU A 241 5.97 27.75 -0.90
C LEU A 241 6.67 28.55 -2.01
N ALA A 242 6.14 29.74 -2.35
CA ALA A 242 6.75 30.63 -3.32
C ALA A 242 8.19 31.04 -2.93
N LYS A 243 8.46 31.32 -1.64
CA LYS A 243 9.81 31.61 -1.13
C LYS A 243 10.80 30.47 -1.37
N ASN A 244 10.33 29.22 -1.25
CA ASN A 244 11.12 28.03 -1.51
C ASN A 244 11.07 27.58 -2.99
N LYS A 245 10.47 28.37 -3.90
CA LYS A 245 10.31 28.04 -5.32
C LYS A 245 9.63 26.68 -5.55
N THR A 246 8.67 26.34 -4.70
CA THR A 246 7.87 25.13 -4.77
C THR A 246 6.39 25.48 -4.82
N PHE A 247 5.53 24.49 -5.01
CA PHE A 247 4.08 24.63 -5.00
C PHE A 247 3.42 23.44 -4.33
N ALA A 248 2.17 23.64 -3.90
CA ALA A 248 1.36 22.63 -3.26
C ALA A 248 0.89 21.60 -4.30
N THR A 249 1.05 20.32 -4.03
CA THR A 249 0.53 19.22 -4.86
C THR A 249 -0.77 18.66 -4.30
N THR A 250 -0.89 18.62 -2.96
CA THR A 250 -2.12 18.22 -2.28
C THR A 250 -2.34 19.08 -1.03
N ILE A 251 -3.59 19.21 -0.61
CA ILE A 251 -3.97 19.89 0.63
C ILE A 251 -4.98 19.04 1.39
N ASP A 252 -4.85 19.00 2.71
CA ASP A 252 -5.89 18.47 3.60
C ASP A 252 -6.14 19.43 4.76
N VAL A 253 -7.39 19.45 5.26
CA VAL A 253 -7.89 20.51 6.13
C VAL A 253 -8.56 19.90 7.36
N ALA A 254 -7.93 20.08 8.52
CA ALA A 254 -8.51 19.77 9.82
C ALA A 254 -9.12 21.02 10.47
N ALA A 255 -9.79 20.83 11.61
CA ALA A 255 -10.50 21.89 12.33
C ALA A 255 -9.60 23.05 12.81
N LYS A 256 -8.31 22.80 12.99
CA LYS A 256 -7.34 23.73 13.57
C LYS A 256 -6.26 24.14 12.58
N ASP A 257 -5.79 23.16 11.83
CA ASP A 257 -4.62 23.25 10.96
C ASP A 257 -4.98 22.72 9.58
N PHE A 258 -4.25 23.15 8.56
CA PHE A 258 -4.27 22.53 7.25
C PHE A 258 -2.84 22.10 6.89
N VAL A 259 -2.72 21.04 6.11
CA VAL A 259 -1.43 20.50 5.68
C VAL A 259 -1.33 20.60 4.17
N VAL A 260 -0.14 20.93 3.69
CA VAL A 260 0.22 20.92 2.28
C VAL A 260 1.37 19.97 2.09
N THR A 261 1.20 19.03 1.15
CA THR A 261 2.33 18.33 0.53
C THR A 261 2.78 19.17 -0.66
N ALA A 262 4.08 19.38 -0.78
CA ALA A 262 4.64 20.23 -1.82
C ALA A 262 5.57 19.45 -2.76
N ALA A 263 5.77 19.99 -3.95
CA ALA A 263 6.59 19.38 -5.00
C ALA A 263 8.08 19.23 -4.63
N ASP A 264 8.54 19.89 -3.56
CA ASP A 264 9.90 19.75 -3.02
C ASP A 264 10.04 18.57 -2.05
N GLY A 265 9.01 17.73 -1.90
CA GLY A 265 9.00 16.60 -0.97
C GLY A 265 8.76 16.99 0.49
N ALA A 266 8.55 18.28 0.78
CA ALA A 266 8.31 18.73 2.14
C ALA A 266 6.83 18.89 2.47
N ILE A 267 6.46 18.46 3.68
CA ILE A 267 5.13 18.57 4.25
C ILE A 267 5.11 19.78 5.17
N ARG A 268 4.13 20.67 4.98
CA ARG A 268 4.01 21.93 5.72
C ARG A 268 2.65 22.01 6.38
N VAL A 269 2.63 22.12 7.70
CA VAL A 269 1.42 22.29 8.50
C VAL A 269 1.27 23.75 8.86
N PHE A 270 0.11 24.33 8.56
CA PHE A 270 -0.22 25.72 8.82
C PHE A 270 -1.41 25.81 9.77
N ARG A 271 -1.42 26.84 10.60
CA ARG A 271 -2.55 27.13 11.48
C ARG A 271 -3.64 27.86 10.70
N VAL A 272 -4.81 27.23 10.49
CA VAL A 272 -5.91 27.79 9.67
C VAL A 272 -6.28 29.20 10.12
N ALA A 273 -6.47 29.38 11.43
CA ALA A 273 -6.89 30.66 12.02
C ALA A 273 -5.88 31.79 11.82
N THR A 274 -4.59 31.52 11.65
CA THR A 274 -3.55 32.57 11.56
C THR A 274 -2.84 32.62 10.22
N GLY A 275 -3.00 31.60 9.38
CA GLY A 275 -2.23 31.42 8.13
C GLY A 275 -0.72 31.26 8.35
N LYS A 276 -0.27 31.01 9.59
CA LYS A 276 1.15 30.89 9.95
C LYS A 276 1.63 29.45 9.88
N LEU A 277 2.88 29.27 9.48
CA LEU A 277 3.53 27.97 9.42
C LEU A 277 3.74 27.46 10.86
N ARG A 278 3.32 26.22 11.10
CA ARG A 278 3.39 25.55 12.41
C ARG A 278 4.50 24.51 12.43
N ARG A 279 4.57 23.66 11.40
CA ARG A 279 5.54 22.57 11.26
C ARG A 279 5.98 22.44 9.80
N LYS A 280 7.20 21.96 9.61
CA LYS A 280 7.75 21.56 8.31
C LYS A 280 8.49 20.24 8.50
N TYR A 281 8.21 19.26 7.66
CA TYR A 281 8.89 17.97 7.61
C TYR A 281 9.48 17.81 6.22
N ASP A 282 10.77 17.51 6.14
CA ASP A 282 11.46 17.27 4.87
C ASP A 282 11.59 15.77 4.67
N GLU A 283 10.90 15.27 3.64
CA GLU A 283 10.89 13.85 3.25
C GLU A 283 11.40 13.70 1.82
N SER A 284 12.27 14.63 1.39
CA SER A 284 12.93 14.55 0.10
C SER A 284 13.89 13.37 0.03
N LEU A 285 14.13 12.88 -1.19
CA LEU A 285 15.06 11.77 -1.42
C LEU A 285 16.46 12.05 -0.86
N ALA A 286 16.92 13.31 -0.90
CA ALA A 286 18.21 13.72 -0.35
C ALA A 286 18.33 13.42 1.15
N VAL A 287 17.27 13.66 1.93
CA VAL A 287 17.25 13.35 3.37
C VAL A 287 17.43 11.86 3.63
N PHE A 288 16.82 11.01 2.80
CA PHE A 288 16.99 9.55 2.91
C PHE A 288 18.37 9.08 2.46
N GLU A 289 18.95 9.69 1.43
CA GLU A 289 20.32 9.41 0.98
C GLU A 289 21.35 9.78 2.07
N ASP A 290 21.20 10.96 2.68
CA ASP A 290 22.06 11.42 3.77
C ASP A 290 21.93 10.51 5.00
N ALA A 291 20.70 10.15 5.39
CA ALA A 291 20.45 9.25 6.51
C ALA A 291 21.00 7.83 6.27
N GLN A 292 20.97 7.35 5.02
CA GLN A 292 21.60 6.06 4.68
C GLN A 292 23.13 6.16 4.72
N ALA A 293 23.69 7.30 4.31
CA ALA A 293 25.14 7.51 4.28
C ALA A 293 25.75 7.71 5.69
N ASP A 294 25.03 8.34 6.61
CA ASP A 294 25.47 8.57 7.99
C ASP A 294 25.14 7.44 8.97
N GLY A 295 24.38 6.43 8.51
CA GLY A 295 23.99 5.25 9.28
C GLY A 295 22.76 5.43 10.16
N THR A 296 22.08 6.58 10.10
CA THR A 296 20.80 6.81 10.80
C THR A 296 19.68 5.96 10.19
N LEU A 297 19.75 5.66 8.90
CA LEU A 297 18.92 4.69 8.21
C LEU A 297 19.74 3.45 7.86
N GLN A 298 19.32 2.31 8.37
CA GLN A 298 19.97 1.02 8.11
C GLN A 298 19.08 0.12 7.26
N LEU A 299 18.87 0.52 6.00
CA LEU A 299 18.28 -0.40 5.01
C LEU A 299 19.38 -1.20 4.32
N ASP A 300 19.05 -2.44 3.96
CA ASP A 300 19.88 -3.22 3.05
C ASP A 300 20.15 -2.42 1.76
N ALA A 301 21.38 -2.49 1.25
CA ALA A 301 21.79 -1.66 0.11
C ALA A 301 21.01 -1.95 -1.17
N ILE A 302 20.57 -3.21 -1.36
CA ILE A 302 19.77 -3.62 -2.52
C ILE A 302 18.34 -3.09 -2.35
N ASP A 303 17.74 -3.23 -1.17
CA ASP A 303 16.40 -2.68 -0.90
C ASP A 303 16.39 -1.15 -1.04
N PHE A 304 17.34 -0.45 -0.41
CA PHE A 304 17.48 1.00 -0.53
C PHE A 304 17.68 1.43 -2.00
N GLY A 305 18.53 0.71 -2.74
CA GLY A 305 18.75 0.97 -4.16
C GLY A 305 17.47 0.88 -5.00
N LYS A 306 16.61 -0.12 -4.73
CA LYS A 306 15.31 -0.29 -5.39
C LYS A 306 14.35 0.84 -5.03
N ARG A 307 14.18 1.13 -3.74
CA ARG A 307 13.29 2.21 -3.25
C ARG A 307 13.71 3.58 -3.79
N ARG A 308 15.01 3.85 -3.82
CA ARG A 308 15.60 5.06 -4.39
C ARG A 308 15.31 5.20 -5.89
N ALA A 309 15.40 4.12 -6.66
CA ALA A 309 15.10 4.14 -8.09
C ALA A 309 13.62 4.48 -8.32
N VAL A 310 12.71 3.84 -7.57
CA VAL A 310 11.27 4.14 -7.63
C VAL A 310 10.99 5.59 -7.23
N GLU A 311 11.62 6.11 -6.17
CA GLU A 311 11.40 7.51 -5.74
C GLU A 311 11.83 8.51 -6.82
N LYS A 312 12.91 8.24 -7.57
CA LYS A 312 13.30 9.08 -8.70
C LYS A 312 12.23 9.08 -9.81
N GLU A 313 11.67 7.93 -10.14
CA GLU A 313 10.57 7.86 -11.11
C GLU A 313 9.31 8.60 -10.62
N VAL A 314 9.00 8.52 -9.32
CA VAL A 314 7.88 9.26 -8.73
C VAL A 314 8.07 10.76 -8.92
N LEU A 315 9.29 11.27 -8.70
CA LEU A 315 9.63 12.69 -8.86
C LEU A 315 9.60 13.19 -10.32
N GLU A 316 9.72 12.29 -11.30
CA GLU A 316 9.58 12.62 -12.73
C GLU A 316 8.12 12.72 -13.17
N THR A 317 7.19 12.14 -12.40
CA THR A 317 5.75 12.22 -12.67
C THR A 317 5.08 13.33 -11.86
N PRO A 318 3.97 13.93 -12.35
CA PRO A 318 3.21 14.90 -11.57
C PRO A 318 2.82 14.31 -10.19
N PRO A 319 3.25 14.92 -9.07
CA PRO A 319 3.13 14.25 -7.77
C PRO A 319 1.68 14.26 -7.30
N VAL A 320 1.18 13.10 -6.88
CA VAL A 320 -0.15 12.99 -6.23
C VAL A 320 -0.04 12.43 -4.80
N SER A 321 1.16 12.33 -4.24
CA SER A 321 1.29 11.85 -2.87
C SER A 321 0.66 12.85 -1.90
N ASN A 322 -0.23 12.38 -1.03
CA ASN A 322 -0.96 13.23 -0.10
C ASN A 322 -0.50 13.07 1.35
N CYS A 323 -0.86 14.07 2.16
CA CYS A 323 -0.78 14.01 3.60
C CYS A 323 -2.18 14.29 4.14
N ILE A 324 -2.68 13.42 5.02
CA ILE A 324 -4.02 13.52 5.60
C ILE A 324 -3.94 13.69 7.12
N PHE A 325 -4.92 14.36 7.71
CA PHE A 325 -5.13 14.37 9.15
C PHE A 325 -5.97 13.18 9.60
N ASP A 326 -5.77 12.80 10.86
CA ASP A 326 -6.81 12.07 11.59
C ASP A 326 -7.99 12.99 11.95
N GLU A 327 -9.14 12.42 12.30
CA GLU A 327 -10.37 13.13 12.67
C GLU A 327 -10.17 14.10 13.84
N SER A 328 -9.23 13.83 14.75
CA SER A 328 -8.91 14.75 15.85
C SER A 328 -8.04 15.93 15.43
N GLY A 329 -7.36 15.84 14.27
CA GLY A 329 -6.41 16.82 13.76
C GLY A 329 -5.10 16.88 14.57
N VAL A 330 -4.77 15.83 15.32
CA VAL A 330 -3.56 15.73 16.15
C VAL A 330 -2.46 14.99 15.40
N PHE A 331 -2.82 13.99 14.60
CA PHE A 331 -1.91 13.18 13.81
C PHE A 331 -2.04 13.54 12.34
N ILE A 332 -0.90 13.46 11.65
CA ILE A 332 -0.83 13.44 10.20
C ILE A 332 -0.28 12.11 9.74
N LEU A 333 -0.80 11.63 8.61
CA LEU A 333 -0.38 10.41 7.95
C LEU A 333 0.01 10.74 6.51
N PHE A 334 1.16 10.25 6.07
CA PHE A 334 1.64 10.48 4.71
C PHE A 334 2.59 9.36 4.28
N PRO A 335 2.57 8.97 2.99
CA PRO A 335 3.45 7.92 2.50
C PRO A 335 4.82 8.48 2.09
N THR A 336 5.84 7.73 2.42
CA THR A 336 7.27 8.05 2.20
C THR A 336 7.96 6.89 1.51
N LEU A 337 9.25 7.06 1.22
CA LEU A 337 10.13 5.99 0.72
C LEU A 337 10.11 4.74 1.62
N LEU A 338 9.95 4.92 2.95
CA LEU A 338 9.98 3.81 3.92
C LEU A 338 8.63 3.12 4.08
N GLY A 339 7.51 3.81 3.83
CA GLY A 339 6.17 3.39 4.22
C GLY A 339 5.32 4.59 4.62
N ILE A 340 4.20 4.36 5.30
CA ILE A 340 3.27 5.41 5.72
C ILE A 340 3.67 5.89 7.13
N LYS A 341 4.26 7.08 7.22
CA LYS A 341 4.62 7.69 8.51
C LYS A 341 3.40 8.31 9.17
N MET A 342 3.34 8.17 10.49
CA MET A 342 2.32 8.79 11.34
C MET A 342 3.00 9.69 12.37
N ILE A 343 2.73 10.99 12.32
CA ILE A 343 3.37 11.98 13.19
C ILE A 343 2.33 12.68 14.04
N ASN A 344 2.58 12.77 15.34
CA ASN A 344 1.85 13.65 16.24
C ASN A 344 2.33 15.10 16.04
N VAL A 345 1.47 15.97 15.50
CA VAL A 345 1.78 17.37 15.19
C VAL A 345 2.00 18.22 16.46
N GLU A 346 1.32 17.86 17.55
CA GLU A 346 1.44 18.53 18.85
C GLU A 346 2.81 18.23 19.48
N THR A 347 3.18 16.96 19.58
CA THR A 347 4.42 16.52 20.25
C THR A 347 5.65 16.48 19.34
N ASN A 348 5.44 16.53 18.01
CA ASN A 348 6.48 16.38 16.98
C ASN A 348 7.20 15.04 17.03
N LYS A 349 6.47 13.98 17.35
CA LYS A 349 7.02 12.63 17.44
C LYS A 349 6.48 11.79 16.31
N LEU A 350 7.39 11.05 15.66
CA LEU A 350 7.01 9.88 14.89
C LEU A 350 6.42 8.86 15.86
N VAL A 351 5.25 8.35 15.50
CA VAL A 351 4.51 7.41 16.34
C VAL A 351 4.59 5.99 15.78
N ARG A 352 4.46 5.87 14.46
CA ARG A 352 4.43 4.59 13.75
C ARG A 352 4.79 4.79 12.28
N VAL A 353 5.29 3.73 11.67
CA VAL A 353 5.45 3.60 10.22
C VAL A 353 4.74 2.33 9.77
N LEU A 354 3.65 2.46 9.01
CA LEU A 354 2.94 1.31 8.42
C LEU A 354 3.62 0.92 7.10
N GLY A 355 3.57 -0.36 6.76
CA GLY A 355 4.09 -0.87 5.49
C GLY A 355 5.62 -0.79 5.38
N LYS A 356 6.35 -0.70 6.50
CA LYS A 356 7.83 -0.62 6.49
C LYS A 356 8.46 -1.83 5.78
N VAL A 357 7.85 -2.99 5.99
CA VAL A 357 8.27 -4.29 5.44
C VAL A 357 7.86 -4.48 3.97
N GLU A 358 6.96 -3.64 3.43
CA GLU A 358 6.54 -3.72 2.02
C GLU A 358 7.62 -3.09 1.13
N ASN A 359 8.49 -3.94 0.58
CA ASN A 359 9.61 -3.49 -0.26
C ASN A 359 9.24 -3.28 -1.74
N THR A 360 8.05 -3.71 -2.16
CA THR A 360 7.57 -3.62 -3.55
C THR A 360 6.63 -2.45 -3.80
N GLU A 361 6.07 -1.84 -2.75
CA GLU A 361 4.99 -0.86 -2.84
C GLU A 361 5.46 0.52 -2.38
N ARG A 362 5.50 1.47 -3.32
CA ARG A 362 5.57 2.89 -2.97
C ARG A 362 4.16 3.46 -2.85
N PHE A 363 3.64 3.55 -1.63
CA PHE A 363 2.30 4.11 -1.39
C PHE A 363 2.21 5.58 -1.81
N MET A 364 1.04 6.06 -2.26
CA MET A 364 0.89 7.40 -2.84
C MET A 364 -0.24 8.21 -2.21
N THR A 365 -1.50 7.84 -2.45
CA THR A 365 -2.66 8.53 -1.90
C THR A 365 -3.28 7.72 -0.77
N LEU A 366 -3.64 8.40 0.31
CA LEU A 366 -4.22 7.85 1.52
C LEU A 366 -5.62 8.41 1.76
N CYS A 367 -6.51 7.59 2.30
CA CYS A 367 -7.65 8.07 3.06
C CYS A 367 -7.84 7.21 4.31
N LEU A 368 -8.54 7.74 5.31
CA LEU A 368 -8.65 7.11 6.62
C LEU A 368 -10.13 6.90 6.99
N PHE A 369 -10.40 5.76 7.59
CA PHE A 369 -11.61 5.51 8.37
C PHE A 369 -11.23 5.36 9.84
N GLN A 370 -11.91 6.11 10.72
CA GLN A 370 -11.81 5.97 12.17
C GLN A 370 -13.17 5.65 12.77
N GLY A 371 -13.14 4.92 13.89
CA GLY A 371 -14.33 4.59 14.66
C GLY A 371 -14.92 3.22 14.32
N THR A 372 -16.17 3.05 14.72
CA THR A 372 -16.88 1.78 14.67
C THR A 372 -17.69 1.69 13.38
N PRO A 373 -17.52 0.63 12.57
CA PRO A 373 -18.46 0.32 11.50
C PRO A 373 -19.86 0.17 12.10
N THR A 374 -20.80 1.04 11.72
CA THR A 374 -22.15 1.04 12.29
C THR A 374 -23.17 0.73 11.22
N VAL A 375 -24.32 0.19 11.65
CA VAL A 375 -25.49 0.14 10.77
C VAL A 375 -25.85 1.58 10.43
N ASN A 376 -25.56 1.97 9.19
CA ASN A 376 -25.96 3.26 8.70
C ASN A 376 -27.49 3.25 8.56
N THR A 377 -28.19 3.80 9.55
CA THR A 377 -29.67 3.85 9.59
C THR A 377 -30.25 4.61 8.41
N GLN A 378 -29.52 5.56 7.82
CA GLN A 378 -29.92 6.21 6.57
C GLN A 378 -29.81 5.22 5.40
N PHE A 379 -28.68 4.53 5.26
CA PHE A 379 -28.51 3.49 4.25
C PHE A 379 -29.56 2.38 4.37
N GLN A 380 -29.89 1.94 5.58
CA GLN A 380 -30.94 0.95 5.83
C GLN A 380 -32.31 1.40 5.32
N LYS A 381 -32.64 2.70 5.44
CA LYS A 381 -33.89 3.26 4.88
C LYS A 381 -33.85 3.36 3.36
N HIS A 382 -32.69 3.61 2.77
CA HIS A 382 -32.49 3.72 1.32
C HIS A 382 -32.24 2.39 0.61
N ALA A 383 -31.93 1.32 1.36
CA ALA A 383 -31.71 -0.02 0.83
C ALA A 383 -33.02 -0.65 0.31
N SER A 384 -33.26 -0.51 -0.98
CA SER A 384 -34.48 -0.98 -1.64
C SER A 384 -34.33 -2.41 -2.19
N THR A 385 -33.14 -2.76 -2.69
CA THR A 385 -32.84 -4.07 -3.30
C THR A 385 -32.41 -5.11 -2.28
N GLN A 386 -32.59 -6.41 -2.58
CA GLN A 386 -32.10 -7.49 -1.71
C GLN A 386 -30.58 -7.47 -1.53
N ALA A 387 -29.82 -7.08 -2.57
CA ALA A 387 -28.37 -6.94 -2.47
C ALA A 387 -27.98 -5.79 -1.52
N GLN A 388 -28.63 -4.62 -1.62
CA GLN A 388 -28.40 -3.51 -0.69
C GLN A 388 -28.79 -3.86 0.74
N LYS A 389 -29.85 -4.64 0.95
CA LYS A 389 -30.24 -5.10 2.28
C LYS A 389 -29.23 -6.05 2.92
N LYS A 390 -28.45 -6.81 2.13
CA LYS A 390 -27.32 -7.62 2.63
C LYS A 390 -26.13 -6.76 3.09
N LEU A 391 -25.94 -5.59 2.47
CA LEU A 391 -24.91 -4.61 2.84
C LEU A 391 -25.28 -3.82 4.12
N VAL A 392 -26.52 -3.92 4.58
CA VAL A 392 -26.91 -3.46 5.93
C VAL A 392 -26.35 -4.50 6.89
N MET A 393 -25.31 -4.14 7.65
CA MET A 393 -24.52 -5.06 8.47
C MET A 393 -25.36 -6.18 9.11
N SER A 394 -24.89 -7.42 8.93
CA SER A 394 -25.58 -8.64 9.33
C SER A 394 -25.45 -8.99 10.82
N ASP A 395 -24.54 -8.34 11.56
CA ASP A 395 -24.30 -8.67 12.97
C ASP A 395 -24.66 -7.52 13.95
N PRO A 396 -25.83 -7.60 14.61
CA PRO A 396 -26.22 -6.66 15.67
C PRO A 396 -25.31 -6.71 16.91
N LYS A 397 -24.45 -7.72 17.06
CA LYS A 397 -23.56 -7.93 18.21
C LYS A 397 -22.20 -7.24 18.07
N ALA A 398 -21.80 -6.84 16.87
CA ALA A 398 -20.51 -6.20 16.61
C ALA A 398 -20.46 -4.68 16.92
N LYS A 399 -21.35 -4.20 17.81
CA LYS A 399 -21.59 -2.77 18.03
C LYS A 399 -20.43 -1.99 18.67
N ASP A 400 -19.41 -2.68 19.18
CA ASP A 400 -18.33 -2.07 19.97
C ASP A 400 -16.92 -2.33 19.38
N GLU A 401 -16.80 -2.98 18.23
CA GLU A 401 -15.50 -3.29 17.63
C GLU A 401 -15.05 -2.17 16.67
N THR A 402 -13.99 -1.45 17.05
CA THR A 402 -13.38 -0.42 16.20
C THR A 402 -12.39 -1.06 15.25
N ASP A 403 -12.49 -0.74 13.97
CA ASP A 403 -11.55 -1.20 12.94
C ASP A 403 -11.02 -0.01 12.14
N PRO A 404 -10.13 0.81 12.73
CA PRO A 404 -9.56 1.94 12.03
C PRO A 404 -8.72 1.43 10.86
N THR A 405 -8.96 1.99 9.68
CA THR A 405 -8.35 1.49 8.44
C THR A 405 -7.83 2.64 7.60
N VAL A 406 -6.55 2.57 7.23
CA VAL A 406 -5.98 3.41 6.17
C VAL A 406 -6.10 2.65 4.86
N PHE A 407 -6.67 3.33 3.86
CA PHE A 407 -6.69 2.85 2.49
C PHE A 407 -5.64 3.61 1.69
N ALA A 408 -4.76 2.88 1.02
CA ALA A 408 -3.63 3.44 0.29
C ALA A 408 -3.64 2.99 -1.17
N THR A 409 -3.31 3.88 -2.11
CA THR A 409 -2.88 3.51 -3.47
C THR A 409 -1.36 3.35 -3.50
N ALA A 410 -0.82 2.73 -4.54
CA ALA A 410 0.62 2.63 -4.75
C ALA A 410 1.02 3.00 -6.19
N PHE A 411 2.25 3.50 -6.34
CA PHE A 411 2.80 3.98 -7.60
C PHE A 411 2.80 2.88 -8.67
N LYS A 412 2.19 3.18 -9.82
CA LYS A 412 2.05 2.24 -10.96
C LYS A 412 1.40 0.89 -10.59
N LYS A 413 0.56 0.84 -9.56
CA LYS A 413 -0.22 -0.36 -9.20
C LYS A 413 -1.69 -0.19 -9.55
N ALA A 414 -2.29 -1.21 -10.15
CA ALA A 414 -3.74 -1.34 -10.35
C ALA A 414 -4.45 -1.85 -9.08
N ARG A 415 -3.90 -1.57 -7.89
CA ARG A 415 -4.38 -2.04 -6.59
C ARG A 415 -4.48 -0.91 -5.59
N PHE A 416 -5.37 -1.08 -4.62
CA PHE A 416 -5.36 -0.33 -3.37
C PHE A 416 -5.26 -1.30 -2.19
N TYR A 417 -4.69 -0.82 -1.10
CA TYR A 417 -4.21 -1.60 0.05
C TYR A 417 -4.92 -1.12 1.31
N CYS A 418 -5.29 -2.05 2.18
CA CYS A 418 -5.99 -1.79 3.43
C CYS A 418 -5.06 -2.09 4.61
N PHE A 419 -4.71 -1.07 5.38
CA PHE A 419 -3.98 -1.20 6.64
C PHE A 419 -4.96 -1.06 7.79
N SER A 420 -5.15 -2.11 8.57
CA SER A 420 -6.04 -2.12 9.73
C SER A 420 -5.25 -2.30 11.03
N THR A 421 -5.89 -2.76 12.10
CA THR A 421 -5.21 -3.22 13.32
C THR A 421 -4.75 -4.66 13.25
N ARG A 422 -5.07 -5.39 12.18
CA ARG A 422 -4.76 -6.81 12.00
C ARG A 422 -3.68 -6.96 10.94
N GLU A 423 -2.71 -7.82 11.24
CA GLU A 423 -1.80 -8.32 10.23
C GLU A 423 -2.56 -9.20 9.21
N PRO A 424 -2.06 -9.34 7.98
CA PRO A 424 -2.62 -10.32 7.05
C PRO A 424 -2.62 -11.69 7.71
N ALA A 425 -3.72 -12.41 7.62
CA ALA A 425 -3.81 -13.75 8.18
C ALA A 425 -2.91 -14.70 7.36
N ASP A 426 -2.26 -15.63 8.06
CA ASP A 426 -1.56 -16.78 7.48
C ASP A 426 -2.62 -17.79 6.99
N ASP A 427 -3.42 -17.43 5.99
CA ASP A 427 -4.60 -18.22 5.67
C ASP A 427 -4.27 -19.48 4.85
N ASP A 428 -4.50 -20.64 5.51
CA ASP A 428 -4.75 -21.99 4.98
C ASP A 428 -6.03 -22.09 4.11
N ASP A 429 -6.66 -20.97 3.72
CA ASP A 429 -7.88 -20.94 2.91
C ASP A 429 -7.54 -20.78 1.42
N GLU A 430 -7.77 -21.85 0.65
CA GLU A 430 -7.52 -22.00 -0.80
C GLU A 430 -8.14 -20.91 -1.71
N ASP A 431 -9.01 -20.02 -1.19
CA ASP A 431 -9.86 -19.14 -2.00
C ASP A 431 -9.67 -17.62 -1.81
N ASN A 432 -8.92 -17.12 -0.82
CA ASN A 432 -8.76 -15.66 -0.61
C ASN A 432 -7.44 -15.26 0.06
N GLY A 433 -6.33 -15.40 -0.65
CA GLY A 433 -5.06 -14.81 -0.24
C GLY A 433 -5.16 -13.29 0.02
N ARG A 434 -4.15 -12.76 0.73
CA ARG A 434 -3.97 -11.33 1.06
C ARG A 434 -4.31 -10.37 -0.10
N ASP A 435 -3.95 -10.78 -1.31
CA ASP A 435 -4.18 -10.05 -2.55
C ASP A 435 -5.43 -10.55 -3.27
N VAL A 436 -6.54 -9.83 -3.12
CA VAL A 436 -7.85 -10.22 -3.66
C VAL A 436 -7.91 -9.99 -5.17
N PHE A 437 -8.17 -11.04 -5.94
CA PHE A 437 -8.35 -11.00 -7.40
C PHE A 437 -9.81 -10.78 -7.80
N ASN A 438 -10.37 -9.62 -7.45
CA ASN A 438 -11.77 -9.27 -7.73
C ASN A 438 -12.02 -8.81 -9.18
N GLU A 439 -11.00 -8.77 -10.04
CA GLU A 439 -11.10 -8.53 -11.48
C GLU A 439 -10.26 -9.58 -12.22
N LYS A 440 -10.61 -9.88 -13.47
CA LYS A 440 -9.71 -10.68 -14.31
C LYS A 440 -8.51 -9.81 -14.70
N PRO A 441 -7.26 -10.21 -14.42
CA PRO A 441 -6.08 -9.47 -14.87
C PRO A 441 -6.13 -9.27 -16.39
N THR A 442 -5.73 -8.09 -16.87
CA THR A 442 -5.45 -7.88 -18.31
C THR A 442 -4.28 -8.78 -18.71
N LEU A 443 -4.20 -9.21 -19.98
CA LEU A 443 -3.16 -10.14 -20.44
C LEU A 443 -1.75 -9.64 -20.12
N ASP A 444 -1.52 -8.33 -20.19
CA ASP A 444 -0.23 -7.69 -19.84
C ASP A 444 0.04 -7.73 -18.33
N ALA A 445 -0.99 -7.52 -17.49
CA ALA A 445 -0.86 -7.66 -16.03
C ALA A 445 -0.73 -9.12 -15.58
N ALA A 446 -1.31 -10.07 -16.33
CA ALA A 446 -1.13 -11.50 -16.10
C ALA A 446 0.31 -11.93 -16.40
N HIS A 447 0.91 -11.42 -17.48
CA HIS A 447 2.33 -11.61 -17.79
C HIS A 447 3.24 -10.98 -16.73
N ILE A 448 2.97 -9.73 -16.32
CA ILE A 448 3.75 -9.06 -15.26
C ILE A 448 3.59 -9.79 -13.92
N ALA A 449 2.39 -10.21 -13.55
CA ALA A 449 2.14 -10.94 -12.30
C ALA A 449 2.78 -12.33 -12.29
N THR A 450 2.83 -13.04 -13.43
CA THR A 450 3.59 -14.30 -13.55
C THR A 450 5.09 -14.06 -13.58
N GLU A 451 5.57 -12.93 -14.09
CA GLU A 451 6.98 -12.52 -14.02
C GLU A 451 7.40 -12.04 -12.61
N THR A 452 6.52 -11.43 -11.81
CA THR A 452 6.86 -10.93 -10.47
C THR A 452 6.95 -12.04 -9.42
N THR A 453 6.14 -13.09 -9.52
CA THR A 453 6.28 -14.28 -8.64
C THR A 453 7.41 -15.20 -9.08
N SER A 454 7.71 -15.29 -10.38
CA SER A 454 8.80 -16.14 -10.89
C SER A 454 10.20 -15.52 -10.81
N SER A 455 10.34 -14.18 -10.77
CA SER A 455 11.65 -13.52 -10.85
C SER A 455 12.49 -13.48 -9.57
N LYS A 456 12.02 -14.02 -8.43
CA LYS A 456 12.83 -14.13 -7.18
C LYS A 456 13.34 -15.55 -6.88
N LEU A 457 12.72 -16.57 -7.46
CA LEU A 457 13.07 -17.97 -7.21
C LEU A 457 14.03 -18.46 -8.28
N GLY A 458 15.11 -19.13 -7.87
CA GLY A 458 16.06 -19.71 -8.81
C GLY A 458 15.34 -20.75 -9.68
N SER A 459 15.53 -20.66 -10.99
CA SER A 459 14.95 -21.64 -11.92
C SER A 459 15.91 -22.79 -12.20
N ARG A 460 17.19 -22.60 -11.87
CA ARG A 460 18.25 -23.60 -12.03
C ARG A 460 19.16 -23.57 -10.80
N ALA A 461 19.76 -24.71 -10.49
CA ALA A 461 20.75 -24.81 -9.43
C ALA A 461 21.86 -25.79 -9.81
N VAL A 462 23.06 -25.62 -9.23
CA VAL A 462 24.17 -26.55 -9.37
C VAL A 462 24.62 -26.96 -7.98
N ILE A 463 24.50 -28.25 -7.67
CA ILE A 463 25.04 -28.84 -6.46
C ILE A 463 26.46 -29.28 -6.76
N HIS A 464 27.44 -28.60 -6.18
CA HIS A 464 28.83 -29.01 -6.23
C HIS A 464 29.08 -30.03 -5.13
N THR A 465 29.47 -31.26 -5.49
CA THR A 465 29.78 -32.31 -4.52
C THR A 465 31.24 -32.71 -4.62
N THR A 466 31.76 -33.42 -3.61
CA THR A 466 33.10 -34.01 -3.65
C THR A 466 33.31 -35.00 -4.80
N MET A 467 32.22 -35.50 -5.41
CA MET A 467 32.22 -36.47 -6.52
C MET A 467 31.95 -35.83 -7.89
N GLY A 468 31.67 -34.52 -7.94
CA GLY A 468 31.35 -33.77 -9.16
C GLY A 468 30.08 -32.93 -9.05
N ASP A 469 29.69 -32.31 -10.16
CA ASP A 469 28.57 -31.35 -10.20
C ASP A 469 27.27 -32.02 -10.63
N ILE A 470 26.15 -31.59 -10.03
CA ILE A 470 24.79 -32.00 -10.38
C ILE A 470 23.98 -30.75 -10.76
N PHE A 471 23.55 -30.66 -12.02
CA PHE A 471 22.80 -29.53 -12.54
C PHE A 471 21.30 -29.82 -12.49
N LEU A 472 20.55 -28.93 -11.86
CA LEU A 472 19.13 -29.06 -11.59
C LEU A 472 18.32 -28.01 -12.34
N THR A 473 17.19 -28.43 -12.90
CA THR A 473 16.06 -27.53 -13.20
C THR A 473 15.09 -27.58 -12.03
N LEU A 474 14.71 -26.42 -11.51
CA LEU A 474 13.75 -26.26 -10.41
C LEU A 474 12.38 -25.85 -10.96
N TYR A 475 11.33 -26.13 -10.19
CA TYR A 475 9.93 -25.87 -10.57
C TYR A 475 9.28 -24.81 -9.67
N PRO A 476 9.71 -23.54 -9.74
CA PRO A 476 9.21 -22.47 -8.86
C PRO A 476 7.75 -22.10 -9.10
N THR A 477 7.17 -22.48 -10.24
CA THR A 477 5.75 -22.22 -10.54
C THR A 477 4.85 -23.25 -9.86
N GLU A 478 5.29 -24.52 -9.83
CA GLU A 478 4.52 -25.65 -9.33
C GLU A 478 4.77 -25.96 -7.86
N ALA A 479 5.97 -25.68 -7.34
CA ALA A 479 6.36 -25.88 -5.93
C ALA A 479 7.09 -24.64 -5.38
N PRO A 480 6.42 -23.47 -5.33
CA PRO A 480 7.05 -22.19 -4.98
C PRO A 480 7.69 -22.19 -3.58
N ARG A 481 7.01 -22.70 -2.54
CA ARG A 481 7.57 -22.69 -1.17
C ARG A 481 8.76 -23.63 -1.04
N THR A 482 8.69 -24.80 -1.67
CA THR A 482 9.78 -25.77 -1.65
C THR A 482 11.01 -25.24 -2.35
N VAL A 483 10.82 -24.60 -3.52
CA VAL A 483 11.92 -23.97 -4.25
C VAL A 483 12.46 -22.75 -3.48
N GLU A 484 11.62 -21.99 -2.79
CA GLU A 484 12.05 -20.88 -1.92
C GLU A 484 12.93 -21.36 -0.78
N ASN A 485 12.47 -22.40 -0.08
CA ASN A 485 13.20 -23.05 1.00
C ASN A 485 14.57 -23.55 0.53
N PHE A 486 14.60 -24.33 -0.55
CA PHE A 486 15.84 -24.86 -1.12
C PHE A 486 16.80 -23.75 -1.59
N CYS A 487 16.31 -22.77 -2.37
CA CYS A 487 17.15 -21.70 -2.90
C CYS A 487 17.69 -20.80 -1.79
N THR A 488 16.90 -20.55 -0.74
CA THR A 488 17.32 -19.68 0.37
C THR A 488 18.32 -20.39 1.27
N HIS A 489 18.11 -21.67 1.59
CA HIS A 489 19.13 -22.48 2.28
C HIS A 489 20.44 -22.54 1.49
N ALA A 490 20.38 -22.76 0.17
CA ALA A 490 21.54 -22.74 -0.70
C ALA A 490 22.30 -21.41 -0.66
N ARG A 491 21.60 -20.27 -0.81
CA ARG A 491 22.22 -18.93 -0.76
C ARG A 491 22.82 -18.61 0.61
N ASN A 492 22.24 -19.13 1.69
CA ASN A 492 22.74 -18.93 3.05
C ASN A 492 23.92 -19.86 3.40
N GLY A 493 24.36 -20.72 2.47
CA GLY A 493 25.40 -21.73 2.73
C GLY A 493 24.95 -22.81 3.71
N TYR A 494 23.64 -22.99 3.92
CA TYR A 494 23.11 -23.96 4.88
C TYR A 494 23.43 -25.40 4.49
N TYR A 495 23.51 -25.66 3.17
CA TYR A 495 23.87 -26.98 2.65
C TYR A 495 25.39 -27.21 2.56
N ASP A 496 26.21 -26.21 2.86
CA ASP A 496 27.66 -26.32 2.72
C ASP A 496 28.21 -27.32 3.74
N ASN A 497 28.95 -28.31 3.26
CA ASN A 497 29.46 -29.47 3.99
C ASN A 497 28.40 -30.49 4.47
N CYS A 498 27.12 -30.35 4.08
CA CYS A 498 26.12 -31.38 4.37
C CYS A 498 26.51 -32.71 3.73
N LEU A 499 26.39 -33.78 4.51
CA LEU A 499 26.69 -35.15 4.07
C LEU A 499 25.55 -35.73 3.23
N VAL A 500 25.90 -36.53 2.24
CA VAL A 500 24.99 -37.55 1.70
C VAL A 500 24.93 -38.67 2.73
N HIS A 501 23.97 -38.58 3.64
CA HIS A 501 23.91 -39.45 4.81
C HIS A 501 23.16 -40.76 4.56
N ARG A 502 22.53 -40.93 3.39
CA ARG A 502 21.87 -42.16 2.98
C ARG A 502 21.91 -42.35 1.46
N VAL A 503 22.33 -43.53 1.02
CA VAL A 503 22.42 -43.95 -0.38
C VAL A 503 21.82 -45.35 -0.50
N ILE A 504 20.69 -45.46 -1.21
CA ILE A 504 20.03 -46.75 -1.45
C ILE A 504 20.10 -47.09 -2.94
N LYS A 505 20.82 -48.16 -3.25
CA LYS A 505 21.02 -48.63 -4.63
C LYS A 505 19.70 -49.00 -5.31
N ASN A 506 19.54 -48.57 -6.56
CA ASN A 506 18.33 -48.63 -7.36
C ASN A 506 17.12 -47.95 -6.70
N PHE A 507 17.35 -46.90 -5.91
CA PHE A 507 16.28 -46.12 -5.30
C PHE A 507 16.57 -44.62 -5.31
N MET A 508 17.43 -44.12 -4.41
CA MET A 508 17.68 -42.69 -4.26
C MET A 508 18.95 -42.39 -3.43
N ILE A 509 19.44 -41.16 -3.56
CA ILE A 509 20.46 -40.55 -2.70
C ILE A 509 19.81 -39.43 -1.88
N GLN A 510 20.08 -39.34 -0.57
CA GLN A 510 19.45 -38.39 0.35
C GLN A 510 20.51 -37.56 1.10
N THR A 511 20.23 -36.26 1.24
CA THR A 511 21.10 -35.26 1.85
C THR A 511 20.26 -34.11 2.43
N GLY A 512 20.91 -33.01 2.81
CA GLY A 512 20.25 -31.79 3.32
C GLY A 512 19.97 -31.80 4.83
N ASP A 513 20.60 -32.72 5.56
CA ASP A 513 20.62 -32.73 7.03
C ASP A 513 21.96 -32.18 7.55
N PRO A 514 21.98 -31.05 8.27
CA PRO A 514 23.19 -30.50 8.88
C PRO A 514 23.88 -31.43 9.89
N ASN A 515 23.12 -32.32 10.54
CA ASN A 515 23.67 -33.27 11.52
C ASN A 515 24.27 -34.52 10.84
N GLY A 516 23.87 -34.81 9.60
CA GLY A 516 24.37 -35.94 8.81
C GLY A 516 23.96 -37.32 9.35
N ASP A 517 22.86 -37.40 10.11
CA ASP A 517 22.31 -38.63 10.70
C ASP A 517 20.86 -38.93 10.27
N GLY A 518 20.26 -38.04 9.48
CA GLY A 518 18.90 -38.14 8.95
C GLY A 518 17.82 -37.66 9.90
N THR A 519 18.17 -37.13 11.08
CA THR A 519 17.19 -36.68 12.11
C THR A 519 17.06 -35.17 12.22
N GLY A 520 18.00 -34.41 11.64
CA GLY A 520 18.02 -32.96 11.68
C GLY A 520 17.48 -32.29 10.42
N GLY A 521 17.44 -30.96 10.46
CA GLY A 521 17.10 -30.13 9.33
C GLY A 521 15.74 -29.46 9.45
N GLU A 522 15.75 -28.13 9.57
CA GLU A 522 14.55 -27.30 9.63
C GLU A 522 14.43 -26.47 8.36
N SER A 523 13.22 -26.06 8.00
CA SER A 523 13.01 -25.10 6.92
C SER A 523 13.55 -23.71 7.27
N ILE A 524 13.61 -22.82 6.28
CA ILE A 524 14.00 -21.42 6.47
C ILE A 524 13.07 -20.64 7.42
N TRP A 525 11.90 -21.20 7.75
CA TRP A 525 10.92 -20.61 8.66
C TRP A 525 11.04 -21.14 10.10
N GLY A 526 12.04 -21.99 10.41
CA GLY A 526 12.29 -22.48 11.77
C GLY A 526 11.41 -23.64 12.22
N GLY A 527 10.98 -24.49 11.27
CA GLY A 527 10.13 -25.65 11.53
C GLY A 527 9.86 -26.49 10.27
N GLU A 528 8.81 -27.30 10.29
CA GLU A 528 8.32 -28.06 9.13
C GLU A 528 7.33 -27.24 8.28
N PHE A 529 7.19 -27.56 6.99
CA PHE A 529 6.20 -26.95 6.09
C PHE A 529 5.44 -27.97 5.23
N GLU A 530 4.34 -27.52 4.63
CA GLU A 530 3.39 -28.37 3.90
C GLU A 530 3.94 -28.94 2.57
N ASP A 531 3.27 -29.99 2.05
CA ASP A 531 3.61 -30.60 0.76
C ASP A 531 2.97 -29.85 -0.43
N GLU A 532 3.71 -29.70 -1.53
CA GLU A 532 3.24 -29.05 -2.77
C GLU A 532 3.09 -30.08 -3.91
N PHE A 533 1.92 -30.73 -3.99
CA PHE A 533 1.67 -31.72 -5.03
C PHE A 533 1.06 -31.11 -6.29
N HIS A 534 1.78 -31.18 -7.40
CA HIS A 534 1.29 -30.72 -8.70
C HIS A 534 0.99 -31.90 -9.64
N ARG A 535 -0.11 -31.86 -10.42
CA ARG A 535 -0.55 -32.98 -11.27
C ARG A 535 0.46 -33.40 -12.34
N ASN A 536 1.28 -32.44 -12.79
CA ASN A 536 2.28 -32.67 -13.84
C ASN A 536 3.64 -33.11 -13.28
N LEU A 537 3.83 -33.06 -11.96
CA LEU A 537 5.09 -33.43 -11.31
C LEU A 537 4.95 -34.82 -10.69
N ARG A 538 5.72 -35.78 -11.20
CA ARG A 538 5.65 -37.19 -10.84
C ARG A 538 7.05 -37.79 -10.80
N HIS A 539 7.23 -38.83 -10.01
CA HIS A 539 8.44 -39.66 -9.97
C HIS A 539 8.40 -40.72 -11.10
N ASP A 540 7.99 -40.31 -12.30
CA ASP A 540 7.79 -41.16 -13.47
C ASP A 540 9.10 -41.54 -14.17
N ARG A 541 10.20 -40.87 -13.82
CA ARG A 541 11.53 -41.00 -14.43
C ARG A 541 12.62 -40.88 -13.35
N PRO A 542 13.80 -41.48 -13.59
CA PRO A 542 14.95 -41.31 -12.69
C PRO A 542 15.42 -39.85 -12.64
N PHE A 543 16.23 -39.55 -11.64
CA PHE A 543 16.84 -38.26 -11.37
C PHE A 543 15.85 -37.15 -11.00
N THR A 544 14.73 -37.53 -10.39
CA THR A 544 13.73 -36.59 -9.89
C THR A 544 14.14 -36.10 -8.50
N LEU A 545 14.12 -34.78 -8.29
CA LEU A 545 14.47 -34.13 -7.02
C LEU A 545 13.20 -33.89 -6.20
N SER A 546 13.20 -34.34 -4.95
CA SER A 546 12.02 -34.36 -4.09
C SER A 546 12.37 -34.15 -2.61
N MET A 547 11.45 -33.60 -1.83
CA MET A 547 11.67 -33.37 -0.39
C MET A 547 11.64 -34.67 0.41
N ALA A 548 12.57 -34.81 1.36
CA ALA A 548 12.52 -35.88 2.34
C ALA A 548 11.69 -35.42 3.55
N ASN A 549 10.57 -36.09 3.78
CA ASN A 549 9.64 -35.79 4.87
C ASN A 549 9.43 -37.04 5.75
N ALA A 550 9.04 -36.83 7.01
CA ALA A 550 8.74 -37.89 7.99
C ALA A 550 7.24 -38.25 8.05
N GLY A 551 6.49 -37.83 7.04
CA GLY A 551 5.03 -37.92 6.98
C GLY A 551 4.44 -36.74 6.20
N PRO A 552 3.11 -36.73 5.99
CA PRO A 552 2.45 -35.60 5.32
C PRO A 552 2.74 -34.29 6.04
N ARG A 553 3.10 -33.24 5.28
CA ARG A 553 3.34 -31.87 5.75
C ARG A 553 4.50 -31.70 6.73
N THR A 554 5.54 -32.52 6.59
CA THR A 554 6.73 -32.49 7.46
C THR A 554 8.00 -32.15 6.67
N ASN A 555 7.90 -31.26 5.67
CA ASN A 555 9.07 -30.87 4.86
C ASN A 555 10.00 -29.97 5.70
N GLY A 556 11.28 -30.30 5.77
CA GLY A 556 12.31 -29.52 6.46
C GLY A 556 13.36 -28.99 5.49
N SER A 557 14.63 -29.31 5.72
CA SER A 557 15.72 -29.00 4.77
C SER A 557 16.19 -30.20 3.93
N GLN A 558 15.84 -31.42 4.33
CA GLN A 558 16.31 -32.64 3.69
C GLN A 558 15.62 -32.89 2.34
N PHE A 559 16.38 -33.42 1.38
CA PHE A 559 15.87 -33.79 0.05
C PHE A 559 16.59 -35.02 -0.49
N PHE A 560 15.99 -35.65 -1.49
CA PHE A 560 16.57 -36.79 -2.18
C PHE A 560 16.47 -36.66 -3.71
N ILE A 561 17.37 -37.37 -4.40
CA ILE A 561 17.36 -37.52 -5.86
C ILE A 561 17.16 -39.00 -6.16
N THR A 562 16.13 -39.34 -6.92
CA THR A 562 15.86 -40.73 -7.31
C THR A 562 16.82 -41.20 -8.39
N THR A 563 17.16 -42.49 -8.42
CA THR A 563 18.00 -43.10 -9.46
C THR A 563 17.20 -43.99 -10.41
N VAL A 564 15.96 -44.31 -10.05
CA VAL A 564 14.96 -45.05 -10.83
C VAL A 564 13.60 -44.34 -10.80
N PRO A 565 12.65 -44.66 -11.68
CA PRO A 565 11.25 -44.25 -11.51
C PRO A 565 10.66 -44.81 -10.20
N THR A 566 10.04 -43.97 -9.39
CA THR A 566 9.46 -44.35 -8.10
C THR A 566 8.01 -43.84 -7.93
N PRO A 567 7.03 -44.28 -8.74
CA PRO A 567 5.67 -43.72 -8.73
C PRO A 567 4.92 -43.88 -7.40
N TRP A 568 5.35 -44.80 -6.53
CA TRP A 568 4.76 -44.99 -5.20
C TRP A 568 5.05 -43.83 -4.21
N LEU A 569 5.95 -42.91 -4.58
CA LEU A 569 6.25 -41.66 -3.87
C LEU A 569 5.36 -40.49 -4.33
N ASP A 570 4.59 -40.65 -5.42
CA ASP A 570 3.71 -39.60 -5.93
C ASP A 570 2.63 -39.23 -4.91
N ASN A 571 2.45 -37.93 -4.71
CA ASN A 571 1.57 -37.35 -3.68
C ASN A 571 1.93 -37.78 -2.23
N LYS A 572 3.19 -38.16 -2.00
CA LYS A 572 3.78 -38.34 -0.66
C LYS A 572 4.98 -37.44 -0.42
N HIS A 573 5.76 -37.18 -1.47
CA HIS A 573 6.92 -36.30 -1.42
C HIS A 573 6.80 -35.21 -2.50
N THR A 574 7.08 -33.97 -2.12
CA THR A 574 7.01 -32.80 -3.00
C THR A 574 8.13 -32.85 -4.03
N VAL A 575 7.78 -33.05 -5.30
CA VAL A 575 8.72 -32.94 -6.42
C VAL A 575 8.92 -31.47 -6.74
N PHE A 576 10.16 -30.98 -6.66
CA PHE A 576 10.46 -29.56 -6.87
C PHE A 576 11.59 -29.31 -7.88
N GLY A 577 12.16 -30.37 -8.47
CA GLY A 577 13.11 -30.23 -9.56
C GLY A 577 13.48 -31.55 -10.22
N ARG A 578 14.45 -31.50 -11.14
CA ARG A 578 15.00 -32.67 -11.82
C ARG A 578 16.44 -32.41 -12.27
N VAL A 579 17.25 -33.45 -12.32
CA VAL A 579 18.62 -33.36 -12.83
C VAL A 579 18.61 -33.26 -14.36
N ASP A 580 19.15 -32.15 -14.87
CA ASP A 580 19.38 -31.92 -16.29
C ASP A 580 20.66 -32.62 -16.74
N THR A 581 21.79 -32.25 -16.10
CA THR A 581 23.17 -32.65 -16.41
C THR A 581 23.86 -33.10 -15.12
N GLY A 582 24.86 -33.98 -15.19
CA GLY A 582 25.49 -34.56 -14.00
C GLY A 582 24.80 -35.83 -13.47
N LYS A 583 24.01 -36.50 -14.32
CA LYS A 583 23.38 -37.80 -14.01
C LYS A 583 24.41 -38.88 -13.68
N GLU A 584 25.57 -38.84 -14.35
CA GLU A 584 26.70 -39.72 -14.07
C GLU A 584 27.22 -39.54 -12.64
N THR A 585 27.30 -38.29 -12.14
CA THR A 585 27.66 -37.99 -10.75
C THR A 585 26.69 -38.66 -9.77
N VAL A 586 25.38 -38.52 -10.00
CA VAL A 586 24.35 -39.15 -9.17
C VAL A 586 24.48 -40.68 -9.19
N SER A 587 24.70 -41.27 -10.37
CA SER A 587 24.91 -42.72 -10.50
C SER A 587 26.23 -43.20 -9.87
N ASN A 588 27.27 -42.38 -9.86
CA ASN A 588 28.53 -42.70 -9.18
C ASN A 588 28.35 -42.69 -7.66
N ILE A 589 27.64 -41.67 -7.14
CA ILE A 589 27.27 -41.59 -5.71
C ILE A 589 26.41 -42.81 -5.32
N GLU A 590 25.47 -43.24 -6.16
CA GLU A 590 24.65 -44.42 -5.90
C GLU A 590 25.45 -45.74 -5.77
N ASN A 591 26.59 -45.84 -6.46
CA ASN A 591 27.39 -47.08 -6.52
C ASN A 591 28.52 -47.15 -5.50
N VAL A 592 28.62 -46.20 -4.58
CA VAL A 592 29.59 -46.27 -3.47
C VAL A 592 29.22 -47.36 -2.48
N GLU A 593 30.23 -47.88 -1.78
CA GLU A 593 30.00 -48.85 -0.71
C GLU A 593 29.36 -48.16 0.50
N THR A 594 28.31 -48.77 1.05
CA THR A 594 27.57 -48.27 2.22
C THR A 594 27.64 -49.25 3.38
N ASP A 595 27.42 -48.75 4.60
CA ASP A 595 27.27 -49.55 5.80
C ASP A 595 25.88 -50.20 5.91
N GLU A 596 25.60 -50.82 7.07
CA GLU A 596 24.32 -51.48 7.37
C GLU A 596 23.12 -50.50 7.52
N TYR A 597 23.37 -49.19 7.58
CA TYR A 597 22.38 -48.12 7.67
C TYR A 597 22.24 -47.32 6.36
N ASP A 598 22.76 -47.87 5.25
CA ASP A 598 22.80 -47.24 3.93
C ASP A 598 23.64 -45.94 3.90
N LYS A 599 24.55 -45.72 4.86
CA LYS A 599 25.44 -44.55 4.89
C LYS A 599 26.74 -44.87 4.13
N PRO A 600 27.22 -44.00 3.23
CA PRO A 600 28.49 -44.21 2.52
C PRO A 600 29.67 -44.42 3.47
N LEU A 601 30.55 -45.39 3.17
CA LEU A 601 31.77 -45.65 3.95
C LEU A 601 32.80 -44.50 3.83
N GLU A 602 32.82 -43.84 2.67
CA GLU A 602 33.58 -42.62 2.44
C GLU A 602 32.62 -41.42 2.37
N ASP A 603 32.91 -40.37 3.13
CA ASP A 603 32.06 -39.19 3.22
C ASP A 603 31.94 -38.46 1.87
N ILE A 604 30.70 -38.36 1.38
CA ILE A 604 30.35 -37.52 0.22
C ILE A 604 29.65 -36.27 0.75
N ARG A 605 30.14 -35.10 0.36
CA ARG A 605 29.67 -33.81 0.88
C ARG A 605 29.25 -32.88 -0.24
N ILE A 606 28.27 -32.03 0.06
CA ILE A 606 27.99 -30.83 -0.72
C ILE A 606 29.05 -29.80 -0.38
N ILE A 607 29.73 -29.26 -1.39
CA ILE A 607 30.71 -28.17 -1.24
C ILE A 607 29.95 -26.86 -1.09
N ASN A 608 29.07 -26.57 -2.05
CA ASN A 608 28.13 -25.46 -2.07
C ASN A 608 27.02 -25.73 -3.10
N ILE A 609 25.99 -24.89 -3.11
CA ILE A 609 24.93 -24.91 -4.13
C ILE A 609 24.79 -23.52 -4.75
N ASP A 610 25.06 -23.42 -6.05
CA ASP A 610 24.88 -22.16 -6.80
C ASP A 610 23.48 -22.08 -7.40
N ILE A 611 22.76 -20.99 -7.13
CA ILE A 611 21.41 -20.73 -7.64
C ILE A 611 21.48 -19.76 -8.83
N MET A 612 20.82 -20.10 -9.94
CA MET A 612 20.82 -19.33 -11.20
C MET A 612 19.43 -18.82 -11.60
#